data_AF-A0A142JQY5-F1
#
_entry.id   AF-A0A142JQY5-F1
#
_cell.length_a   1.000
_cell.length_b   1.000
_cell.length_c   1.000
_cell.angle_alpha   90.00
_cell.angle_beta   90.00
_cell.angle_gamma   90.00
#
_symmetry.space_group_name_H-M   'P 1'
#
loop_
_entity.id
_entity.type
_entity.pdbx_description
1 polymer ?
#
loop_
_entity_poly.entity_id
_entity_poly.type
_entity_poly.pdbx_seq_one_letter_code
_entity_poly.pdbx_strand_id
1 'polypeptide(L)'
;MDLARGLIVEEKPGGDSAQRTRSSDVIRTQLRKLLFNMLNARPASRSLQIYEVMTAFQTAAGESLKTYWQEFSDVVDDLSEKSYIQHNKRGGSGVSLFFRGLAFDAWQDEMMTKRSRPAPAPVPASNTYIFHSPVGAVQTGDNSVAHIQQSADQSQLAGLKSALEAVLAELTKANLPEDEREEAKELVRTTIAETEKQKPNKLSLKSLLGGIATTMQTLGSTSDAYTAVKAAATVAGITLP
;
A
#
# COMPACT_ATOMS: atom_id res chain seq x y z
N MET A 1 -24.30 15.76 -59.62
CA MET A 1 -22.90 15.35 -59.50
C MET A 1 -22.17 16.50 -58.83
N ASP A 2 -21.78 16.31 -57.57
CA ASP A 2 -21.17 17.35 -56.74
C ASP A 2 -19.72 16.94 -56.45
N LEU A 3 -18.77 17.73 -56.97
CA LEU A 3 -17.33 17.44 -57.05
C LEU A 3 -16.54 18.06 -55.88
N ALA A 4 -17.19 18.30 -54.73
CA ALA A 4 -16.61 18.98 -53.58
C ALA A 4 -16.38 18.08 -52.35
N ARG A 5 -16.01 16.81 -52.53
CA ARG A 5 -15.50 15.97 -51.42
C ARG A 5 -13.98 15.82 -51.53
N GLY A 6 -13.28 16.73 -50.86
CA GLY A 6 -11.85 16.58 -50.60
C GLY A 6 -11.59 15.27 -49.85
N LEU A 7 -10.55 14.55 -50.28
CA LEU A 7 -10.02 13.39 -49.57
C LEU A 7 -9.56 13.84 -48.17
N ILE A 8 -10.33 13.48 -47.14
CA ILE A 8 -9.86 13.53 -45.76
C ILE A 8 -9.05 12.24 -45.57
N VAL A 9 -7.72 12.35 -45.64
CA VAL A 9 -6.81 11.29 -45.21
C VAL A 9 -6.78 11.35 -43.68
N GLU A 10 -7.57 10.49 -43.05
CA GLU A 10 -7.57 10.31 -41.60
C GLU A 10 -6.37 9.42 -41.23
N GLU A 11 -5.23 10.05 -40.91
CA GLU A 11 -4.08 9.32 -40.37
C GLU A 11 -4.41 8.84 -38.95
N LYS A 12 -4.77 7.55 -38.85
CA LYS A 12 -4.98 6.85 -37.58
C LYS A 12 -3.65 6.79 -36.83
N PRO A 13 -3.52 7.41 -35.63
CA PRO A 13 -2.26 7.46 -34.92
C PRO A 13 -1.82 6.04 -34.53
N GLY A 14 -0.63 5.63 -35.00
CA GLY A 14 -0.03 4.31 -34.79
C GLY A 14 0.45 4.03 -33.36
N GLY A 15 -0.43 4.17 -32.37
CA GLY A 15 -0.13 3.93 -30.95
C GLY A 15 -0.24 2.46 -30.50
N ASP A 16 -0.75 1.57 -31.35
CA ASP A 16 -1.17 0.22 -30.94
C ASP A 16 -0.04 -0.83 -30.96
N SER A 17 1.07 -0.56 -31.64
CA SER A 17 2.17 -1.52 -31.83
C SER A 17 3.03 -1.70 -30.58
N ALA A 18 3.40 -0.60 -29.91
CA ALA A 18 4.25 -0.62 -28.71
C ALA A 18 3.53 -1.21 -27.48
N GLN A 19 2.21 -1.08 -27.41
CA GLN A 19 1.41 -1.65 -26.32
C GLN A 19 1.23 -3.16 -26.51
N ARG A 20 1.04 -3.63 -27.75
CA ARG A 20 0.97 -5.07 -28.07
C ARG A 20 2.28 -5.80 -27.79
N THR A 21 3.44 -5.21 -28.11
CA THR A 21 4.74 -5.84 -27.85
C THR A 21 5.01 -6.00 -26.35
N ARG A 22 4.71 -4.97 -25.54
CA ARG A 22 4.84 -5.05 -24.08
C ARG A 22 3.95 -6.13 -23.47
N SER A 23 2.71 -6.25 -23.93
CA SER A 23 1.82 -7.33 -23.45
C SER A 23 2.33 -8.71 -23.84
N SER A 24 2.87 -8.88 -25.06
CA SER A 24 3.40 -10.18 -25.53
C SER A 24 4.60 -10.66 -24.69
N ASP A 25 5.54 -9.78 -24.35
CA ASP A 25 6.72 -10.13 -23.54
C ASP A 25 6.34 -10.55 -22.10
N VAL A 26 5.33 -9.88 -21.53
CA VAL A 26 4.79 -10.22 -20.21
C VAL A 26 4.16 -11.62 -20.25
N ILE A 27 3.32 -11.90 -21.26
CA ILE A 27 2.67 -13.21 -21.42
C ILE A 27 3.70 -14.32 -21.65
N ARG A 28 4.70 -14.12 -22.52
CA ARG A 28 5.80 -15.07 -22.74
C ARG A 28 6.54 -15.39 -21.44
N THR A 29 6.80 -14.38 -20.62
CA THR A 29 7.45 -14.55 -19.31
C THR A 29 6.58 -15.36 -18.34
N GLN A 30 5.27 -15.13 -18.33
CA GLN A 30 4.33 -15.89 -17.51
C GLN A 30 4.23 -17.35 -17.96
N LEU A 31 4.15 -17.60 -19.27
CA LEU A 31 4.11 -18.96 -19.85
C LEU A 31 5.39 -19.74 -19.53
N ARG A 32 6.56 -19.12 -19.64
CA ARG A 32 7.86 -19.72 -19.24
C ARG A 32 7.85 -20.12 -17.76
N LYS A 33 7.37 -19.24 -16.87
CA LYS A 33 7.25 -19.51 -15.43
C LYS A 33 6.27 -20.64 -15.13
N LEU A 34 5.12 -20.64 -15.81
CA LEU A 34 4.10 -21.67 -15.65
C LEU A 34 4.65 -23.05 -16.03
N LEU A 35 5.22 -23.19 -17.22
CA LEU A 35 5.83 -24.44 -17.69
C LEU A 35 6.92 -24.93 -16.74
N PHE A 36 7.80 -24.02 -16.30
CA PHE A 36 8.85 -24.34 -15.33
C PHE A 36 8.28 -24.93 -14.05
N ASN A 37 7.32 -24.24 -13.42
CA ASN A 37 6.73 -24.69 -12.15
C ASN A 37 6.03 -26.06 -12.31
N MET A 38 5.30 -26.26 -13.40
CA MET A 38 4.57 -27.51 -13.66
C MET A 38 5.50 -28.70 -13.90
N LEU A 39 6.58 -28.50 -14.66
CA LEU A 39 7.58 -29.53 -14.91
C LEU A 39 8.45 -29.80 -13.68
N ASN A 40 8.79 -28.77 -12.90
CA ASN A 40 9.60 -28.89 -11.68
C ASN A 40 8.85 -29.63 -10.55
N ALA A 41 7.52 -29.48 -10.46
CA ALA A 41 6.71 -30.16 -9.46
C ALA A 41 6.51 -31.67 -9.73
N ARG A 42 6.92 -32.18 -10.90
CA ARG A 42 6.67 -33.56 -11.33
C ARG A 42 7.95 -34.40 -11.37
N PRO A 43 7.90 -35.72 -11.13
CA PRO A 43 9.04 -36.61 -11.36
C PRO A 43 9.54 -36.51 -12.81
N ALA A 44 10.84 -36.63 -13.04
CA ALA A 44 11.46 -36.45 -14.36
C ALA A 44 10.92 -37.39 -15.45
N SER A 45 10.41 -38.57 -15.06
CA SER A 45 9.82 -39.56 -15.97
C SER A 45 8.39 -39.25 -16.41
N ARG A 46 7.71 -38.28 -15.78
CA ARG A 46 6.30 -37.97 -16.05
C ARG A 46 6.17 -36.83 -17.06
N SER A 47 5.47 -37.09 -18.16
CA SER A 47 5.11 -36.06 -19.14
C SER A 47 4.08 -35.08 -18.58
N LEU A 48 4.18 -33.83 -19.00
CA LEU A 48 3.14 -32.82 -18.88
C LEU A 48 2.33 -32.76 -20.19
N GLN A 49 1.01 -32.91 -20.12
CA GLN A 49 0.14 -32.84 -21.30
C GLN A 49 -0.32 -31.40 -21.57
N ILE A 50 -0.53 -31.05 -22.84
CA ILE A 50 -0.99 -29.70 -23.22
C ILE A 50 -2.29 -29.26 -22.52
N TYR A 51 -3.24 -30.17 -22.28
CA TYR A 51 -4.47 -29.82 -21.57
C TYR A 51 -4.22 -29.40 -20.13
N GLU A 52 -3.24 -30.01 -19.45
CA GLU A 52 -2.86 -29.60 -18.09
C GLU A 52 -2.30 -28.18 -18.09
N VAL A 53 -1.51 -27.82 -19.11
CA VAL A 53 -0.98 -26.45 -19.29
C VAL A 53 -2.11 -25.47 -19.58
N MET A 54 -3.04 -25.82 -20.47
CA MET A 54 -4.20 -24.98 -20.80
C MET A 54 -5.04 -24.69 -19.56
N THR A 55 -5.37 -25.72 -18.77
CA THR A 55 -6.14 -25.56 -17.54
C THR A 55 -5.39 -24.71 -16.52
N ALA A 56 -4.10 -24.99 -16.28
CA ALA A 56 -3.31 -24.23 -15.31
C ALA A 56 -3.15 -22.76 -15.71
N PHE A 57 -2.96 -22.48 -17.00
CA PHE A 57 -2.90 -21.11 -17.51
C PHE A 57 -4.24 -20.39 -17.30
N GLN A 58 -5.36 -21.03 -17.66
CA GLN A 58 -6.68 -20.43 -17.50
C GLN A 58 -7.02 -20.17 -16.03
N THR A 59 -6.64 -21.07 -15.13
CA THR A 59 -6.80 -20.84 -13.68
C THR A 59 -5.94 -19.68 -13.18
N ALA A 60 -4.70 -19.52 -13.68
CA ALA A 60 -3.78 -18.49 -13.21
C ALA A 60 -4.06 -17.09 -13.81
N ALA A 61 -4.43 -17.02 -15.08
CA ALA A 61 -4.58 -15.78 -15.85
C ALA A 61 -6.05 -15.37 -16.06
N GLY A 62 -7.02 -16.26 -15.82
CA GLY A 62 -8.44 -16.01 -16.12
C GLY A 62 -8.80 -16.10 -17.61
N GLU A 63 -7.82 -16.34 -18.48
CA GLU A 63 -7.98 -16.33 -19.94
C GLU A 63 -7.56 -17.65 -20.59
N SER A 64 -8.08 -17.93 -21.78
CA SER A 64 -7.73 -19.17 -22.48
C SER A 64 -6.33 -19.10 -23.09
N LEU A 65 -5.54 -20.17 -22.92
CA LEU A 65 -4.23 -20.29 -23.59
C LEU A 65 -4.34 -20.21 -25.12
N LYS A 66 -5.50 -20.53 -25.71
CA LYS A 66 -5.74 -20.44 -27.16
C LYS A 66 -5.57 -19.02 -27.69
N THR A 67 -5.88 -18.00 -26.89
CA THR A 67 -5.70 -16.58 -27.26
C THR A 67 -4.23 -16.23 -27.47
N TYR A 68 -3.33 -16.93 -26.77
CA TYR A 68 -1.88 -16.71 -26.74
C TYR A 68 -1.11 -17.87 -27.36
N TRP A 69 -1.71 -18.56 -28.34
CA TRP A 69 -1.13 -19.78 -28.91
C TRP A 69 0.21 -19.52 -29.62
N GLN A 70 0.34 -18.35 -30.27
CA GLN A 70 1.60 -17.98 -30.93
C GLN A 70 2.70 -17.77 -29.89
N GLU A 71 2.47 -16.97 -28.86
CA GLU A 71 3.43 -16.75 -27.77
C GLU A 71 3.80 -18.04 -27.06
N PHE A 72 2.83 -18.93 -26.87
CA PHE A 72 3.06 -20.25 -26.30
C PHE A 72 3.96 -21.12 -27.19
N SER A 73 3.69 -21.16 -28.50
CA SER A 73 4.53 -21.89 -29.46
C SER A 73 5.96 -21.34 -29.43
N ASP A 74 6.13 -20.02 -29.50
CA ASP A 74 7.44 -19.38 -29.48
C ASP A 74 8.23 -19.72 -28.20
N VAL A 75 7.55 -19.73 -27.04
CA VAL A 75 8.16 -20.12 -25.75
C VAL A 75 8.55 -21.60 -25.75
N VAL A 76 7.70 -22.50 -26.27
CA VAL A 76 8.02 -23.93 -26.36
C VAL A 76 9.21 -24.16 -27.29
N ASP A 77 9.26 -23.47 -28.42
CA ASP A 77 10.35 -23.58 -29.40
C ASP A 77 11.67 -23.06 -28.79
N ASP A 78 11.68 -21.89 -28.13
CA ASP A 78 12.86 -21.36 -27.41
C ASP A 78 13.39 -22.33 -26.34
N LEU A 79 12.48 -22.89 -25.53
CA LEU A 79 12.84 -23.82 -24.47
C LEU A 79 13.33 -25.17 -25.00
N SER A 80 12.79 -25.61 -26.14
CA SER A 80 13.22 -26.84 -26.81
C SER A 80 14.59 -26.67 -27.47
N GLU A 81 14.84 -25.52 -28.12
CA GLU A 81 16.14 -25.18 -28.73
C GLU A 81 17.26 -25.17 -27.67
N LYS A 82 16.98 -24.61 -26.48
CA LYS A 82 17.92 -24.61 -25.33
C LYS A 82 18.05 -25.96 -24.63
N SER A 83 17.35 -26.99 -25.12
CA SER A 83 17.29 -28.32 -24.48
C SER A 83 16.80 -28.28 -23.02
N TYR A 84 16.03 -27.25 -22.66
CA TYR A 84 15.41 -27.11 -21.34
C TYR A 84 14.19 -28.02 -21.22
N ILE A 85 13.42 -28.17 -22.29
CA ILE A 85 12.32 -29.12 -22.38
C ILE A 85 12.50 -30.02 -23.59
N GLN A 86 11.85 -31.19 -23.58
CA GLN A 86 11.63 -32.00 -24.76
C GLN A 86 10.15 -31.94 -25.13
N HIS A 87 9.86 -31.54 -26.35
CA HIS A 87 8.51 -31.50 -26.89
C HIS A 87 8.30 -32.66 -27.88
N ASN A 88 7.35 -33.55 -27.57
CA ASN A 88 6.98 -34.65 -28.45
C ASN A 88 5.54 -34.47 -28.94
N LYS A 89 5.39 -34.38 -30.27
CA LYS A 89 4.10 -34.43 -30.96
C LYS A 89 3.88 -35.86 -31.47
N ARG A 90 3.00 -36.62 -30.82
CA ARG A 90 2.63 -37.96 -31.30
C ARG A 90 1.76 -37.80 -32.57
N GLY A 91 2.04 -38.52 -33.65
CA GLY A 91 1.35 -38.31 -34.94
C GLY A 91 -0.18 -38.55 -34.91
N GLY A 92 -0.88 -37.95 -35.88
CA GLY A 92 -2.30 -38.19 -36.22
C GLY A 92 -3.31 -37.29 -35.49
N SER A 93 -3.29 -37.30 -34.16
CA SER A 93 -4.15 -36.46 -33.30
C SER A 93 -3.42 -35.95 -32.06
N GLY A 94 -2.11 -36.16 -31.99
CA GLY A 94 -1.44 -36.32 -30.71
C GLY A 94 -1.34 -35.05 -29.90
N VAL A 95 -1.90 -35.18 -28.71
CA VAL A 95 -1.61 -34.39 -27.52
C VAL A 95 -0.12 -34.08 -27.46
N SER A 96 0.21 -32.78 -27.44
CA SER A 96 1.57 -32.34 -27.17
C SER A 96 1.97 -32.76 -25.77
N LEU A 97 3.10 -33.48 -25.69
CA LEU A 97 3.70 -33.93 -24.43
C LEU A 97 5.00 -33.16 -24.21
N PHE A 98 5.18 -32.67 -22.99
CA PHE A 98 6.38 -31.95 -22.56
C PHE A 98 7.10 -32.74 -21.48
N PHE A 99 8.40 -32.91 -21.62
CA PHE A 99 9.28 -33.54 -20.64
C PHE A 99 10.39 -32.57 -20.25
N ARG A 100 11.06 -32.85 -19.12
CA ARG A 100 12.29 -32.14 -18.77
C ARG A 100 13.37 -32.47 -19.79
N GLY A 101 14.05 -31.46 -20.31
CA GLY A 101 15.18 -31.63 -21.22
C GLY A 101 16.50 -31.89 -20.48
N LEU A 102 17.56 -32.14 -21.25
CA LEU A 102 18.90 -32.44 -20.71
C LEU A 102 19.48 -31.26 -19.93
N ALA A 103 19.14 -30.03 -20.31
CA ALA A 103 19.61 -28.81 -19.66
C ALA A 103 18.57 -28.21 -18.70
N PHE A 104 17.62 -29.00 -18.20
CA PHE A 104 16.59 -28.51 -17.28
C PHE A 104 17.18 -27.93 -15.98
N ASP A 105 18.27 -28.51 -15.46
CA ASP A 105 18.94 -27.99 -14.26
C ASP A 105 19.53 -26.59 -14.49
N ALA A 106 20.11 -26.35 -15.68
CA ALA A 106 20.58 -25.01 -16.06
C ALA A 106 19.41 -24.01 -16.18
N TRP A 107 18.23 -24.46 -16.66
CA TRP A 107 17.04 -23.63 -16.66
C TRP A 107 16.55 -23.33 -15.24
N GLN A 108 16.61 -24.30 -14.34
CA GLN A 108 16.30 -24.11 -12.93
C GLN A 108 17.21 -23.06 -12.30
N ASP A 109 18.52 -23.15 -12.53
CA ASP A 109 19.48 -22.16 -12.05
C ASP A 109 19.21 -20.79 -12.66
N GLU A 110 18.86 -20.69 -13.95
CA GLU A 110 18.47 -19.44 -14.59
C GLU A 110 17.23 -18.82 -13.93
N MET A 111 16.21 -19.63 -13.65
CA MET A 111 14.96 -19.19 -13.05
C MET A 111 15.12 -18.76 -11.60
N MET A 112 16.02 -19.41 -10.85
CA MET A 112 16.35 -19.03 -9.48
C MET A 112 17.28 -17.81 -9.44
N THR A 113 18.28 -17.75 -10.31
CA THR A 113 19.21 -16.60 -10.40
C THR A 113 18.48 -15.33 -10.87
N LYS A 114 17.49 -15.44 -11.76
CA LYS A 114 16.62 -14.30 -12.11
C LYS A 114 15.73 -13.84 -10.95
N ARG A 115 15.44 -14.69 -9.96
CA ARG A 115 14.79 -14.25 -8.70
C ARG A 115 15.79 -13.58 -7.76
N SER A 116 17.05 -13.99 -7.79
CA SER A 116 18.10 -13.53 -6.86
C SER A 116 18.97 -12.40 -7.39
N ARG A 117 18.90 -12.05 -8.68
CA ARG A 117 19.50 -10.83 -9.20
C ARG A 117 18.52 -9.70 -8.95
N PRO A 118 18.69 -8.86 -7.89
CA PRO A 118 18.03 -7.58 -7.90
C PRO A 118 18.38 -6.96 -9.24
N ALA A 119 17.37 -6.51 -10.00
CA ALA A 119 17.61 -5.59 -11.09
C ALA A 119 18.61 -4.55 -10.56
N PRO A 120 19.70 -4.20 -11.30
CA PRO A 120 20.60 -3.16 -10.85
C PRO A 120 19.71 -2.03 -10.39
N ALA A 121 19.74 -1.73 -9.09
CA ALA A 121 18.80 -0.80 -8.51
C ALA A 121 18.85 0.42 -9.43
N PRO A 122 17.72 0.90 -10.01
CA PRO A 122 17.74 2.25 -10.54
C PRO A 122 18.33 3.06 -9.40
N VAL A 123 19.49 3.69 -9.63
CA VAL A 123 20.20 4.47 -8.61
C VAL A 123 19.10 5.22 -7.89
N PRO A 124 18.79 4.89 -6.62
CA PRO A 124 17.60 5.45 -6.00
C PRO A 124 17.81 6.94 -6.12
N ALA A 125 16.93 7.63 -6.86
CA ALA A 125 16.92 9.07 -6.86
C ALA A 125 16.83 9.41 -5.38
N SER A 126 17.94 9.90 -4.81
CA SER A 126 18.03 10.06 -3.37
C SER A 126 17.11 11.23 -3.06
N ASN A 127 15.85 10.93 -2.81
CA ASN A 127 14.89 11.92 -2.39
C ASN A 127 15.31 12.29 -0.97
N THR A 128 16.12 13.33 -0.88
CA THR A 128 16.53 13.91 0.39
C THR A 128 15.37 14.75 0.87
N TYR A 129 14.60 14.23 1.82
CA TYR A 129 13.55 14.97 2.48
C TYR A 129 14.14 15.66 3.71
N ILE A 130 14.13 17.00 3.71
CA ILE A 130 14.59 17.81 4.84
C ILE A 130 13.36 18.35 5.56
N PHE A 131 13.18 17.97 6.81
CA PHE A 131 12.08 18.43 7.66
C PHE A 131 12.64 19.38 8.72
N HIS A 132 12.18 20.64 8.68
CA HIS A 132 12.56 21.66 9.66
C HIS A 132 11.62 21.72 10.88
N SER A 133 10.64 20.81 10.94
CA SER A 133 9.61 20.73 11.98
C SER A 133 9.32 19.26 12.34
N PRO A 134 8.73 18.97 13.51
CA PRO A 134 8.34 17.61 13.89
C PRO A 134 7.36 17.01 12.88
N VAL A 135 7.78 15.92 12.22
CA VAL A 135 6.92 15.13 11.31
C VAL A 135 6.51 13.83 11.99
N GLY A 136 5.21 13.57 12.05
CA GLY A 136 4.67 12.37 12.71
C GLY A 136 4.97 11.08 11.95
N ALA A 137 4.87 11.11 10.63
CA ALA A 137 5.32 10.05 9.73
C ALA A 137 5.67 10.60 8.36
N VAL A 138 6.59 9.91 7.69
CA VAL A 138 6.97 10.16 6.31
C VAL A 138 6.76 8.86 5.56
N GLN A 139 5.82 8.88 4.61
CA GLN A 139 5.47 7.73 3.80
C GLN A 139 5.94 7.98 2.36
N THR A 140 6.93 7.24 1.89
CA THR A 140 7.62 7.52 0.62
C THR A 140 7.32 6.46 -0.46
N GLY A 141 6.05 6.12 -0.66
CA GLY A 141 5.65 5.23 -1.75
C GLY A 141 4.23 4.66 -1.64
N ASP A 142 3.71 4.23 -2.79
CA ASP A 142 2.43 3.52 -2.89
C ASP A 142 2.49 2.23 -2.05
N ASN A 143 1.47 2.00 -1.24
CA ASN A 143 1.36 0.87 -0.28
C ASN A 143 2.38 0.87 0.87
N SER A 144 3.12 1.96 1.11
CA SER A 144 3.87 2.08 2.36
C SER A 144 2.91 2.27 3.53
N VAL A 145 3.18 1.68 4.70
CA VAL A 145 2.37 1.87 5.90
C VAL A 145 3.30 2.30 7.03
N ALA A 146 3.07 3.48 7.59
CA ALA A 146 3.80 3.96 8.76
C ALA A 146 3.01 3.64 10.03
N HIS A 147 3.63 2.93 10.97
CA HIS A 147 3.05 2.72 12.30
C HIS A 147 3.65 3.75 13.27
N ILE A 148 2.85 4.73 13.68
CA ILE A 148 3.26 5.79 14.61
C ILE A 148 2.73 5.43 16.00
N GLN A 149 3.63 5.24 16.96
CA GLN A 149 3.27 5.09 18.36
C GLN A 149 3.81 6.29 19.14
N GLN A 150 3.00 7.35 19.26
CA GLN A 150 3.33 8.49 20.11
C GLN A 150 2.96 8.18 21.56
N SER A 151 3.98 7.98 22.39
CA SER A 151 3.87 8.06 23.84
C SER A 151 3.95 9.53 24.25
N ALA A 152 2.90 10.04 24.90
CA ALA A 152 2.98 11.36 25.52
C ALA A 152 3.95 11.27 26.70
N ASP A 153 5.00 12.09 26.70
CA ASP A 153 5.94 12.13 27.81
C ASP A 153 5.44 13.06 28.93
N GLN A 154 6.07 12.98 30.11
CA GLN A 154 5.70 13.79 31.28
C GLN A 154 5.84 15.31 31.00
N SER A 155 6.72 15.70 30.08
CA SER A 155 6.96 17.11 29.74
C SER A 155 5.81 17.71 28.93
N GLN A 156 5.24 16.92 28.01
CA GLN A 156 4.06 17.29 27.24
C GLN A 156 2.82 17.42 28.15
N LEU A 157 2.70 16.54 29.14
CA LEU A 157 1.63 16.61 30.14
C LEU A 157 1.76 17.80 31.08
N ALA A 158 2.98 18.26 31.37
CA ALA A 158 3.20 19.47 32.17
C ALA A 158 2.66 20.73 31.47
N GLY A 159 2.83 20.83 30.14
CA GLY A 159 2.24 21.90 29.34
C GLY A 159 0.71 21.87 29.37
N LEU A 160 0.11 20.68 29.26
CA LEU A 160 -1.34 20.50 29.38
C LEU A 160 -1.85 20.88 30.78
N LYS A 161 -1.15 20.48 31.84
CA LYS A 161 -1.50 20.87 33.21
C LYS A 161 -1.50 22.38 33.39
N SER A 162 -0.46 23.07 32.93
CA SER A 162 -0.38 24.54 33.03
C SER A 162 -1.52 25.23 32.26
N ALA A 163 -1.89 24.71 31.07
CA ALA A 163 -3.04 25.23 30.32
C ALA A 163 -4.36 25.03 31.09
N LEU A 164 -4.57 23.87 31.73
CA LEU A 164 -5.77 23.60 32.53
C LEU A 164 -5.83 24.47 33.79
N GLU A 165 -4.71 24.75 34.44
CA GLU A 165 -4.64 25.70 35.56
C GLU A 165 -5.01 27.12 35.14
N ALA A 166 -4.61 27.54 33.95
CA ALA A 166 -5.04 28.83 33.38
C ALA A 166 -6.56 28.86 33.13
N VAL A 167 -7.16 27.75 32.66
CA VAL A 167 -8.63 27.64 32.52
C VAL A 167 -9.32 27.79 33.87
N LEU A 168 -8.82 27.16 34.94
CA LEU A 168 -9.39 27.33 36.29
C LEU A 168 -9.36 28.80 36.75
N ALA A 169 -8.27 29.49 36.48
CA ALA A 169 -8.13 30.91 36.81
C ALA A 169 -9.14 31.78 36.04
N GLU A 170 -9.36 31.49 34.76
CA GLU A 170 -10.34 32.20 33.93
C GLU A 170 -11.79 31.88 34.33
N LEU A 171 -12.12 30.61 34.61
CA LEU A 171 -13.45 30.21 35.10
C LEU A 171 -13.81 30.91 36.42
N THR A 172 -12.82 31.27 37.24
CA THR A 172 -13.06 32.02 38.48
C THR A 172 -13.50 33.47 38.20
N LYS A 173 -13.03 34.07 37.10
CA LYS A 173 -13.38 35.44 36.68
C LYS A 173 -14.63 35.49 35.79
N ALA A 174 -15.02 34.37 35.19
CA ALA A 174 -16.12 34.29 34.25
C ALA A 174 -17.47 34.67 34.91
N ASN A 175 -18.28 35.42 34.17
CA ASN A 175 -19.63 35.82 34.59
C ASN A 175 -20.65 34.71 34.27
N LEU A 176 -20.55 33.60 35.00
CA LEU A 176 -21.38 32.42 34.82
C LEU A 176 -22.22 32.15 36.08
N PRO A 177 -23.37 31.47 35.94
CA PRO A 177 -24.08 30.88 37.07
C PRO A 177 -23.12 30.08 37.98
N GLU A 178 -23.32 30.16 39.29
CA GLU A 178 -22.40 29.56 40.27
C GLU A 178 -22.30 28.04 40.12
N ASP A 179 -23.44 27.39 39.86
CA ASP A 179 -23.58 25.97 39.60
C ASP A 179 -22.82 25.53 38.34
N GLU A 180 -23.03 26.19 37.19
CA GLU A 180 -22.33 25.88 35.94
C GLU A 180 -20.81 26.08 36.07
N ARG A 181 -20.40 27.11 36.80
CA ARG A 181 -18.99 27.44 37.04
C ARG A 181 -18.31 26.41 37.93
N GLU A 182 -18.96 25.95 39.00
CA GLU A 182 -18.38 24.91 39.85
C GLU A 182 -18.33 23.55 39.14
N GLU A 183 -19.34 23.21 38.34
CA GLU A 183 -19.31 22.00 37.50
C GLU A 183 -18.12 22.04 36.51
N ALA A 184 -17.93 23.16 35.82
CA ALA A 184 -16.80 23.34 34.89
C ALA A 184 -15.44 23.24 35.61
N LYS A 185 -15.30 23.86 36.79
CA LYS A 185 -14.07 23.77 37.59
C LYS A 185 -13.80 22.33 38.02
N GLU A 186 -14.81 21.57 38.41
CA GLU A 186 -14.65 20.19 38.84
C GLU A 186 -14.18 19.29 37.69
N LEU A 187 -14.72 19.50 36.48
CA LEU A 187 -14.27 18.80 35.28
C LEU A 187 -12.78 19.09 34.98
N VAL A 188 -12.34 20.35 35.13
CA VAL A 188 -10.94 20.73 34.91
C VAL A 188 -10.03 20.15 36.00
N ARG A 189 -10.44 20.18 37.28
CA ARG A 189 -9.68 19.56 38.39
C ARG A 189 -9.52 18.06 38.19
N THR A 190 -10.59 17.38 37.79
CA THR A 190 -10.56 15.94 37.47
C THR A 190 -9.58 15.66 36.33
N THR A 191 -9.53 16.53 35.31
CA THR A 191 -8.59 16.40 34.20
C THR A 191 -7.14 16.59 34.65
N ILE A 192 -6.87 17.57 35.53
CA ILE A 192 -5.53 17.77 36.12
C ILE A 192 -5.12 16.55 36.93
N ALA A 193 -6.00 16.01 37.77
CA ALA A 193 -5.70 14.81 38.55
C ALA A 193 -5.39 13.60 37.65
N GLU A 194 -6.03 13.49 36.49
CA GLU A 194 -5.74 12.45 35.51
C GLU A 194 -4.37 12.65 34.82
N THR A 195 -3.97 13.89 34.49
CA THR A 195 -2.67 14.18 33.87
C THR A 195 -1.49 13.96 34.82
N GLU A 196 -1.71 14.03 36.13
CA GLU A 196 -0.68 13.82 37.16
C GLU A 196 -0.39 12.34 37.46
N LYS A 197 -1.25 11.41 37.00
CA LYS A 197 -1.01 9.98 37.19
C LYS A 197 0.29 9.56 36.48
N GLN A 198 1.04 8.64 37.08
CA GLN A 198 2.26 8.08 36.48
C GLN A 198 2.01 7.49 35.08
N LYS A 199 0.80 6.97 34.86
CA LYS A 199 0.34 6.46 33.57
C LYS A 199 -1.09 6.95 33.33
N PRO A 200 -1.28 8.15 32.74
CA PRO A 200 -2.60 8.69 32.48
C PRO A 200 -3.39 7.80 31.52
N ASN A 201 -4.70 7.68 31.74
CA ASN A 201 -5.58 7.00 30.82
C ASN A 201 -5.91 7.94 29.65
N LYS A 202 -5.31 7.68 28.49
CA LYS A 202 -5.51 8.48 27.28
C LYS A 202 -6.97 8.61 26.87
N LEU A 203 -7.77 7.55 27.06
CA LEU A 203 -9.20 7.57 26.72
C LEU A 203 -9.96 8.49 27.68
N SER A 204 -9.66 8.41 28.98
CA SER A 204 -10.24 9.29 30.00
C SER A 204 -9.86 10.74 29.74
N LEU A 205 -8.58 11.04 29.50
CA LEU A 205 -8.13 12.39 29.15
C LEU A 205 -8.83 12.94 27.92
N LYS A 206 -8.97 12.14 26.85
CA LYS A 206 -9.68 12.55 25.64
C LYS A 206 -11.15 12.88 25.93
N SER A 207 -11.82 12.06 26.73
CA SER A 207 -13.23 12.28 27.11
C SER A 207 -13.39 13.55 27.96
N LEU A 208 -12.51 13.74 28.96
CA LEU A 208 -12.55 14.88 29.86
C LEU A 208 -12.25 16.19 29.12
N LEU A 209 -11.21 16.21 28.28
CA LEU A 209 -10.88 17.37 27.45
C LEU A 209 -11.97 17.68 26.42
N GLY A 210 -12.65 16.66 25.88
CA GLY A 210 -13.83 16.84 25.01
C GLY A 210 -15.02 17.46 25.76
N GLY A 211 -15.22 17.08 27.03
CA GLY A 211 -16.18 17.70 27.92
C GLY A 211 -15.84 19.18 28.16
N ILE A 212 -14.60 19.48 28.55
CA ILE A 212 -14.12 20.86 28.75
C ILE A 212 -14.32 21.68 27.48
N ALA A 213 -13.96 21.14 26.31
CA ALA A 213 -14.12 21.81 25.03
C ALA A 213 -15.59 22.17 24.75
N THR A 214 -16.49 21.21 24.96
CA THR A 214 -17.94 21.42 24.79
C THR A 214 -18.45 22.49 25.76
N THR A 215 -18.08 22.39 27.04
CA THR A 215 -18.47 23.35 28.08
C THR A 215 -17.97 24.75 27.72
N MET A 216 -16.70 24.92 27.35
CA MET A 216 -16.14 26.22 26.95
C MET A 216 -16.82 26.79 25.70
N GLN A 217 -17.16 25.95 24.72
CA GLN A 217 -17.90 26.36 23.53
C GLN A 217 -19.30 26.87 23.88
N THR A 218 -20.01 26.17 24.77
CA THR A 218 -21.36 26.57 25.21
C THR A 218 -21.35 27.88 26.00
N LEU A 219 -20.33 28.08 26.84
CA LEU A 219 -20.25 29.26 27.71
C LEU A 219 -19.87 30.54 26.94
N GLY A 220 -19.54 30.45 25.65
CA GLY A 220 -19.24 31.60 24.77
C GLY A 220 -18.08 32.48 25.25
N SER A 221 -17.35 32.02 26.27
CA SER A 221 -16.44 32.79 27.08
C SER A 221 -15.12 32.06 27.11
N THR A 222 -14.05 32.76 26.70
CA THR A 222 -12.63 32.36 26.67
C THR A 222 -12.12 31.69 25.40
N SER A 223 -12.00 32.48 24.32
CA SER A 223 -11.23 32.08 23.13
C SER A 223 -9.81 31.67 23.48
N ASP A 224 -9.17 32.40 24.40
CA ASP A 224 -7.72 32.27 24.61
C ASP A 224 -7.38 31.05 25.47
N ALA A 225 -8.15 30.81 26.53
CA ALA A 225 -8.00 29.61 27.36
C ALA A 225 -8.36 28.34 26.58
N TYR A 226 -9.42 28.38 25.75
CA TYR A 226 -9.75 27.27 24.85
C TYR A 226 -8.62 26.98 23.86
N THR A 227 -8.06 28.04 23.26
CA THR A 227 -6.94 27.92 22.32
C THR A 227 -5.70 27.33 22.99
N ALA A 228 -5.40 27.73 24.23
CA ALA A 228 -4.31 27.19 25.02
C ALA A 228 -4.49 25.68 25.31
N VAL A 229 -5.69 25.27 25.72
CA VAL A 229 -6.02 23.85 25.93
C VAL A 229 -5.92 23.06 24.63
N LYS A 230 -6.47 23.59 23.53
CA LYS A 230 -6.40 22.93 22.21
C LYS A 230 -4.97 22.75 21.73
N ALA A 231 -4.13 23.77 21.89
CA ALA A 231 -2.71 23.69 21.57
C ALA A 231 -1.99 22.65 22.45
N ALA A 232 -2.21 22.67 23.77
CA ALA A 232 -1.56 21.73 24.69
C ALA A 232 -2.04 20.28 24.50
N ALA A 233 -3.34 20.07 24.24
CA ALA A 233 -3.90 18.76 23.91
C ALA A 233 -3.29 18.19 22.62
N THR A 234 -3.09 19.04 21.62
CA THR A 234 -2.45 18.64 20.36
C THR A 234 -1.02 18.15 20.58
N VAL A 235 -0.25 18.83 21.44
CA VAL A 235 1.11 18.40 21.82
C VAL A 235 1.10 17.05 22.54
N ALA A 236 0.06 16.75 23.32
CA ALA A 236 -0.15 15.45 23.97
C ALA A 236 -0.72 14.36 23.03
N GLY A 237 -0.89 14.65 21.73
CA GLY A 237 -1.45 13.73 20.76
C GLY A 237 -2.98 13.55 20.86
N ILE A 238 -3.67 14.52 21.47
CA ILE A 238 -5.13 14.54 21.62
C ILE A 238 -5.70 15.64 20.72
N THR A 239 -6.33 15.24 19.62
CA THR A 239 -7.05 16.18 18.75
C THR A 239 -8.43 16.47 19.34
N LEU A 240 -8.66 17.74 19.67
CA LEU A 240 -9.97 18.26 20.05
C LEU A 240 -10.70 18.85 18.82
N PRO A 241 -12.04 18.76 18.75
CA PRO A 241 -12.82 19.36 17.67
C PRO A 241 -12.60 20.88 17.54
#